data_AF-B3XNZ2-F1
#
_entry.id   AF-B3XNZ2-F1
#
_cell.length_a   1.000
_cell.length_b   1.000
_cell.length_c   1.000
_cell.angle_alpha   90.00
_cell.angle_beta   90.00
_cell.angle_gamma   90.00
#
_symmetry.space_group_name_H-M   'P 1'
#
loop_
_entity.id
_entity.type
_entity.pdbx_description
1 polymer ?
#
loop_
_entity_poly.entity_id
_entity_poly.type
_entity_poly.pdbx_seq_one_letter_code
_entity_poly.pdbx_strand_id
1 'polypeptide(L)'
;MPENSKNEGSEDKKKGETPKVRSRVWMYTQQVEDLPFDSIDALIRRVKTVPNLDKIAWIVHDKDINKKGKKVTPHVHVGFTLTKRTTISRMSKILNDRTQQITCFTKRGQSVANSTKNLMGYLIHHTREAKQQGKHQYAPSKVHANFDYPSYVEQTEEITSTRDILDEYANENISRDQAESLLKLQGGSDLAHNLRNLDALDSYILEEKRRRWVQKMKKAKKPIYVVWLSGAAGTGKTTYAKRYAEKHKLTYFVTTSQNDPFQGYRGQQVLIIDEIRPETLSYADLLQICDPYLYEKNLTARYRNPSFQSSIVFLTSVYTPLEMYNAMRVKRKIDTFNQLKRRIGMNLDFSNREITSFVYDFDYKRQQWFTMRVESIPNPYSTSGLGNMFTFNELDQYGEQISSEESLKYKNHQSRPQQTDD
;
A
#
# COMPACT_ATOMS: atom_id res chain seq x y z
N MET A 1 -22.64 -69.05 39.62
CA MET A 1 -21.74 -68.42 40.62
C MET A 1 -20.36 -68.27 39.99
N PRO A 2 -19.59 -67.19 40.25
CA PRO A 2 -19.86 -65.98 41.05
C PRO A 2 -19.99 -64.72 40.14
N GLU A 3 -20.73 -63.64 40.45
CA GLU A 3 -20.76 -62.67 41.56
C GLU A 3 -19.78 -61.47 41.45
N ASN A 4 -20.40 -60.27 41.55
CA ASN A 4 -19.93 -58.97 42.07
C ASN A 4 -18.93 -58.12 41.23
N SER A 5 -19.05 -56.80 41.13
CA SER A 5 -19.79 -55.79 41.91
C SER A 5 -20.07 -54.50 41.12
N LYS A 6 -21.03 -53.73 41.64
CA LYS A 6 -21.54 -52.43 41.20
C LYS A 6 -20.49 -51.32 41.17
N ASN A 7 -20.67 -50.34 40.30
CA ASN A 7 -20.46 -48.94 40.69
C ASN A 7 -21.46 -48.03 39.96
N GLU A 8 -22.36 -47.43 40.76
CA GLU A 8 -23.29 -46.37 40.37
C GLU A 8 -22.49 -45.07 40.25
N GLY A 9 -22.58 -44.42 39.08
CA GLY A 9 -22.01 -43.09 38.83
C GLY A 9 -23.08 -42.19 38.24
N SER A 10 -23.60 -41.30 39.08
CA SER A 10 -24.59 -40.28 38.74
C SER A 10 -24.08 -39.32 37.65
N GLU A 11 -24.66 -39.39 36.45
CA GLU A 11 -24.49 -38.33 35.44
C GLU A 11 -25.38 -37.13 35.79
N ASP A 12 -24.82 -36.24 36.61
CA ASP A 12 -25.31 -34.89 36.79
C ASP A 12 -25.13 -34.13 35.46
N LYS A 13 -26.20 -34.09 34.65
CA LYS A 13 -26.30 -33.22 33.47
C LYS A 13 -26.21 -31.77 33.93
N LYS A 14 -25.00 -31.21 33.90
CA LYS A 14 -24.74 -29.76 33.99
C LYS A 14 -25.69 -29.02 33.04
N LYS A 15 -26.62 -28.26 33.61
CA LYS A 15 -27.40 -27.22 32.92
C LYS A 15 -26.41 -26.32 32.17
N GLY A 16 -26.47 -26.33 30.84
CA GLY A 16 -25.62 -25.50 30.00
C GLY A 16 -25.82 -24.02 30.36
N GLU A 17 -24.76 -23.38 30.86
CA GLU A 17 -24.73 -21.92 31.01
C GLU A 17 -24.93 -21.28 29.63
N THR A 18 -25.89 -20.36 29.53
CA THR A 18 -26.05 -19.52 28.35
C THR A 18 -24.75 -18.74 28.09
N PRO A 19 -24.25 -18.69 26.83
CA PRO A 19 -22.98 -18.04 26.55
C PRO A 19 -23.03 -16.56 26.95
N LYS A 20 -22.14 -16.17 27.88
CA LYS A 20 -22.03 -14.79 28.39
C LYS A 20 -21.66 -13.87 27.23
N VAL A 21 -22.57 -12.98 26.83
CA VAL A 21 -22.35 -12.00 25.75
C VAL A 21 -21.16 -11.10 26.10
N ARG A 22 -20.12 -11.14 25.25
CA ARG A 22 -18.90 -10.32 25.38
C ARG A 22 -18.61 -9.58 24.09
N SER A 23 -18.34 -8.28 24.19
CA SER A 23 -18.13 -7.41 23.03
C SER A 23 -17.19 -6.25 23.34
N ARG A 24 -16.67 -5.64 22.27
CA ARG A 24 -15.97 -4.36 22.28
C ARG A 24 -16.89 -3.21 21.86
N VAL A 25 -18.04 -3.47 21.25
CA VAL A 25 -18.93 -2.45 20.68
C VAL A 25 -20.29 -2.57 21.35
N TRP A 26 -20.69 -1.50 22.03
CA TRP A 26 -21.88 -1.45 22.89
C TRP A 26 -22.68 -0.18 22.62
N MET A 27 -23.99 -0.28 22.84
CA MET A 27 -24.89 0.87 22.87
C MET A 27 -25.67 0.84 24.17
N TYR A 28 -25.76 1.96 24.86
CA TYR A 28 -26.71 2.17 25.94
C TYR A 28 -27.87 3.02 25.43
N THR A 29 -29.10 2.63 25.74
CA THR A 29 -30.31 3.36 25.37
C THR A 29 -31.26 3.44 26.55
N GLN A 30 -31.77 4.62 26.87
CA GLN A 30 -32.76 4.79 27.94
C GLN A 30 -33.57 6.08 27.74
N GLN A 31 -34.82 6.11 28.22
CA GLN A 31 -35.60 7.34 28.25
C GLN A 31 -34.96 8.34 29.21
N VAL A 32 -34.98 9.63 28.87
CA VAL A 32 -34.30 10.66 29.68
C VAL A 32 -34.86 10.71 31.09
N GLU A 33 -36.17 10.48 31.25
CA GLU A 33 -36.87 10.48 32.54
C GLU A 33 -36.59 9.23 33.39
N ASP A 34 -36.19 8.12 32.76
CA ASP A 34 -35.93 6.83 33.41
C ASP A 34 -34.43 6.58 33.68
N LEU A 35 -33.59 7.61 33.53
CA LEU A 35 -32.15 7.48 33.76
C LEU A 35 -31.87 7.17 35.24
N PRO A 36 -30.93 6.24 35.54
CA PRO A 36 -30.50 5.99 36.91
C PRO A 36 -29.56 7.07 37.47
N PHE A 37 -29.49 8.22 36.79
CA PHE A 37 -28.62 9.36 37.10
C PHE A 37 -29.39 10.66 36.91
N ASP A 38 -29.00 11.70 37.65
CA ASP A 38 -29.70 13.00 37.67
C ASP A 38 -29.69 13.75 36.32
N SER A 39 -28.82 13.36 35.38
CA SER A 39 -28.71 14.01 34.07
C SER A 39 -27.99 13.12 33.04
N ILE A 40 -28.14 13.48 31.77
CA ILE A 40 -27.36 12.90 30.67
C ILE A 40 -25.86 13.11 30.91
N ASP A 41 -25.44 14.28 31.39
CA ASP A 41 -24.03 14.54 31.71
C ASP A 41 -23.49 13.61 32.80
N ALA A 42 -24.31 13.29 33.81
CA ALA A 42 -23.95 12.31 34.83
C ALA A 42 -23.82 10.90 34.24
N LEU A 43 -24.73 10.49 33.36
CA LEU A 43 -24.60 9.25 32.59
C LEU A 43 -23.30 9.24 31.78
N ILE A 44 -22.99 10.28 31.02
CA ILE A 44 -21.79 10.34 30.18
C ILE A 44 -20.51 10.31 31.03
N ARG A 45 -20.47 11.00 32.17
CA ARG A 45 -19.38 10.86 33.16
C ARG A 45 -19.22 9.41 33.59
N ARG A 46 -20.32 8.70 33.85
CA ARG A 46 -20.27 7.27 34.21
C ARG A 46 -19.78 6.39 33.07
N VAL A 47 -20.23 6.58 31.84
CA VAL A 47 -19.74 5.81 30.68
C VAL A 47 -18.24 6.05 30.47
N LYS A 48 -17.75 7.28 30.69
CA LYS A 48 -16.31 7.59 30.63
C LYS A 48 -15.47 6.83 31.66
N THR A 49 -16.06 6.30 32.74
CA THR A 49 -15.37 5.41 33.71
C THR A 49 -15.29 3.95 33.25
N VAL A 50 -15.91 3.57 32.14
CA VAL A 50 -15.85 2.20 31.62
C VAL A 50 -14.39 1.87 31.24
N PRO A 51 -13.79 0.80 31.80
CA PRO A 51 -12.40 0.47 31.51
C PRO A 51 -12.17 0.16 30.04
N ASN A 52 -11.03 0.62 29.51
CA ASN A 52 -10.61 0.42 28.12
C ASN A 52 -11.51 1.14 27.09
N LEU A 53 -12.24 2.19 27.49
CA LEU A 53 -12.99 3.02 26.55
C LEU A 53 -12.07 3.61 25.48
N ASP A 54 -12.53 3.52 24.23
CA ASP A 54 -11.81 3.97 23.03
C ASP A 54 -12.58 5.14 22.39
N LYS A 55 -13.76 4.86 21.84
CA LYS A 55 -14.67 5.87 21.31
C LYS A 55 -15.96 5.93 22.11
N ILE A 56 -16.52 7.12 22.25
CA ILE A 56 -17.86 7.37 22.77
C ILE A 56 -18.53 8.44 21.92
N ALA A 57 -19.79 8.20 21.55
CA ALA A 57 -20.65 9.14 20.86
C ALA A 57 -22.08 9.03 21.40
N TRP A 58 -22.78 10.15 21.57
CA TRP A 58 -24.15 10.15 22.07
C TRP A 58 -25.01 11.25 21.47
N ILE A 59 -26.31 11.00 21.48
CA ILE A 59 -27.34 11.89 20.96
C ILE A 59 -28.68 11.62 21.66
N VAL A 60 -29.48 12.66 21.81
CA VAL A 60 -30.87 12.55 22.29
C VAL A 60 -31.78 12.46 21.08
N HIS A 61 -32.60 11.41 21.05
CA HIS A 61 -33.66 11.26 20.06
C HIS A 61 -34.95 11.86 20.60
N ASP A 62 -35.33 13.02 20.09
CA ASP A 62 -36.51 13.80 20.50
C ASP A 62 -37.54 13.99 19.38
N LYS A 63 -37.28 13.44 18.20
CA LYS A 63 -38.10 13.57 16.97
C LYS A 63 -38.61 12.24 16.43
N ASP A 64 -38.40 11.16 17.17
CA ASP A 64 -38.79 9.82 16.74
C ASP A 64 -40.32 9.64 16.79
N ILE A 65 -40.86 8.99 15.76
CA ILE A 65 -42.29 8.66 15.63
C ILE A 65 -42.42 7.14 15.57
N ASN A 66 -43.31 6.57 16.37
CA ASN A 66 -43.55 5.13 16.38
C ASN A 66 -44.45 4.69 15.20
N LYS A 67 -44.59 3.37 15.00
CA LYS A 67 -45.41 2.80 13.92
C LYS A 67 -46.90 3.21 13.96
N LYS A 68 -47.39 3.76 15.08
CA LYS A 68 -48.77 4.26 15.25
C LYS A 68 -48.87 5.78 15.05
N GLY A 69 -47.83 6.43 14.54
CA GLY A 69 -47.79 7.88 14.32
C GLY A 69 -47.64 8.72 15.59
N LYS A 70 -47.40 8.12 16.76
CA LYS A 70 -47.22 8.86 18.02
C LYS A 70 -45.74 9.17 18.25
N LYS A 71 -45.48 10.36 18.79
CA LYS A 71 -44.15 10.78 19.23
C LYS A 71 -43.62 9.81 20.29
N VAL A 72 -42.39 9.34 20.11
CA VAL A 72 -41.67 8.52 21.10
C VAL A 72 -41.12 9.44 22.17
N THR A 73 -41.17 9.02 23.44
CA THR A 73 -40.58 9.77 24.55
C THR A 73 -39.09 10.02 24.28
N PRO A 74 -38.57 11.23 24.59
CA PRO A 74 -37.16 11.53 24.43
C PRO A 74 -36.27 10.49 25.12
N HIS A 75 -35.31 9.95 24.37
CA HIS A 75 -34.41 8.92 24.87
C HIS A 75 -33.00 9.17 24.35
N VAL A 76 -32.00 8.82 25.16
CA VAL A 76 -30.59 8.98 24.81
C VAL A 76 -30.05 7.68 24.24
N HIS A 77 -29.28 7.78 23.15
CA HIS A 77 -28.41 6.70 22.69
C HIS A 77 -26.97 7.06 22.96
N VAL A 78 -26.22 6.16 23.61
CA VAL A 78 -24.79 6.29 23.87
C VAL A 78 -24.09 5.10 23.24
N GLY A 79 -23.48 5.30 22.08
CA GLY A 79 -22.64 4.33 21.41
C GLY A 79 -21.19 4.43 21.87
N PHE A 80 -20.57 3.30 22.21
CA PHE A 80 -19.17 3.29 22.61
C PHE A 80 -18.42 2.02 22.23
N THR A 81 -17.10 2.18 22.03
CA THR A 81 -16.17 1.09 21.72
C THR A 81 -15.11 0.96 22.82
N LEU A 82 -14.62 -0.27 22.99
CA LEU A 82 -13.57 -0.61 23.93
C LEU A 82 -12.36 -1.19 23.20
N THR A 83 -11.16 -1.00 23.74
CA THR A 83 -9.95 -1.69 23.24
C THR A 83 -9.92 -3.17 23.65
N LYS A 84 -10.57 -3.55 24.76
CA LYS A 84 -10.69 -4.93 25.26
C LYS A 84 -12.16 -5.36 25.40
N ARG A 85 -12.44 -6.67 25.23
CA ARG A 85 -13.81 -7.24 25.34
C ARG A 85 -14.30 -7.27 26.80
N THR A 86 -15.50 -6.73 27.04
CA THR A 86 -16.19 -6.75 28.35
C THR A 86 -17.48 -7.57 28.26
N THR A 87 -18.06 -8.03 29.38
CA THR A 87 -19.35 -8.74 29.44
C THR A 87 -20.52 -7.78 29.63
N ILE A 88 -21.70 -8.12 29.13
CA ILE A 88 -22.92 -7.31 29.37
C ILE A 88 -23.24 -7.15 30.86
N SER A 89 -23.02 -8.19 31.68
CA SER A 89 -23.23 -8.14 33.13
C SER A 89 -22.29 -7.15 33.81
N ARG A 90 -21.00 -7.11 33.42
CA ARG A 90 -20.06 -6.11 33.94
C ARG A 90 -20.47 -4.71 33.49
N MET A 91 -20.94 -4.56 32.25
CA MET A 91 -21.42 -3.27 31.74
C MET A 91 -22.62 -2.77 32.53
N SER A 92 -23.62 -3.60 32.78
CA SER A 92 -24.81 -3.29 33.59
C SER A 92 -24.44 -2.82 35.00
N LYS A 93 -23.49 -3.51 35.67
CA LYS A 93 -22.99 -3.08 36.99
C LYS A 93 -22.30 -1.72 36.95
N ILE A 94 -21.50 -1.44 35.91
CA ILE A 94 -20.84 -0.14 35.77
C ILE A 94 -21.90 0.94 35.48
N LEU A 95 -22.79 0.72 34.53
CA LEU A 95 -23.78 1.73 34.13
C LEU A 95 -24.95 1.88 35.13
N ASN A 96 -24.96 1.09 36.20
CA ASN A 96 -26.01 1.09 37.22
C ASN A 96 -27.42 0.95 36.63
N ASP A 97 -27.56 0.13 35.59
CA ASP A 97 -28.82 -0.09 34.89
C ASP A 97 -28.97 -1.54 34.44
N ARG A 98 -30.19 -1.92 34.07
CA ARG A 98 -30.55 -3.26 33.62
C ARG A 98 -29.89 -3.59 32.28
N THR A 99 -29.57 -4.87 32.09
CA THR A 99 -28.93 -5.35 30.86
C THR A 99 -29.73 -5.06 29.59
N GLN A 100 -31.05 -4.90 29.68
CA GLN A 100 -31.95 -4.59 28.56
C GLN A 100 -31.66 -3.23 27.93
N GLN A 101 -31.09 -2.29 28.69
CA GLN A 101 -30.69 -0.98 28.18
C GLN A 101 -29.35 -1.03 27.45
N ILE A 102 -28.66 -2.17 27.45
CA ILE A 102 -27.31 -2.32 26.89
C ILE A 102 -27.37 -3.31 25.72
N THR A 103 -27.22 -2.79 24.52
CA THR A 103 -27.22 -3.58 23.29
C THR A 103 -25.81 -3.91 22.85
N CYS A 104 -25.55 -5.20 22.56
CA CYS A 104 -24.34 -5.64 21.89
C CYS A 104 -24.45 -5.40 20.38
N PHE A 105 -23.58 -4.56 19.82
CA PHE A 105 -23.60 -4.25 18.37
C PHE A 105 -22.72 -5.17 17.53
N THR A 106 -21.95 -6.06 18.15
CA THR A 106 -21.15 -7.05 17.44
C THR A 106 -22.01 -8.27 17.10
N LYS A 107 -22.22 -8.53 15.80
CA LYS A 107 -22.82 -9.76 15.30
C LYS A 107 -21.74 -10.82 15.04
N ARG A 108 -22.10 -12.11 15.08
CA ARG A 108 -21.19 -13.21 14.77
C ARG A 108 -20.61 -13.02 13.36
N GLY A 109 -19.28 -13.07 13.24
CA GLY A 109 -18.58 -12.89 11.96
C GLY A 109 -18.32 -11.44 11.55
N GLN A 110 -18.81 -10.43 12.30
CA GLN A 110 -18.52 -9.03 11.97
C GLN A 110 -17.26 -8.51 12.68
N SER A 111 -16.46 -7.73 11.95
CA SER A 111 -15.31 -7.03 12.50
C SER A 111 -15.75 -5.94 13.49
N VAL A 112 -14.85 -5.55 14.40
CA VAL A 112 -15.11 -4.43 15.33
C VAL A 112 -15.32 -3.13 14.55
N ALA A 113 -14.58 -2.91 13.47
CA ALA A 113 -14.72 -1.74 12.61
C ALA A 113 -16.12 -1.68 11.96
N ASN A 114 -16.58 -2.77 11.34
CA ASN A 114 -17.93 -2.83 10.76
C ASN A 114 -19.03 -2.69 11.82
N SER A 115 -18.86 -3.33 12.98
CA SER A 115 -19.80 -3.17 14.10
C SER A 115 -19.85 -1.72 14.59
N THR A 116 -18.71 -1.03 14.61
CA THR A 116 -18.60 0.39 15.00
C THR A 116 -19.25 1.29 13.95
N LYS A 117 -18.99 1.07 12.65
CA LYS A 117 -19.66 1.79 11.55
C LYS A 117 -21.17 1.68 11.67
N ASN A 118 -21.69 0.47 11.87
CA ASN A 118 -23.12 0.22 12.05
C ASN A 118 -23.69 0.94 13.27
N LEU A 119 -22.99 0.90 14.41
CA LEU A 119 -23.37 1.61 15.63
C LEU A 119 -23.41 3.13 15.42
N MET A 120 -22.33 3.70 14.87
CA MET A 120 -22.23 5.14 14.68
C MET A 120 -23.29 5.63 13.71
N GLY A 121 -23.50 4.95 12.57
CA GLY A 121 -24.59 5.29 11.65
C GLY A 121 -25.99 5.11 12.24
N TYR A 122 -26.15 4.21 13.21
CA TYR A 122 -27.42 4.01 13.92
C TYR A 122 -27.83 5.23 14.76
N LEU A 123 -26.86 5.92 15.40
CA LEU A 123 -27.11 7.11 16.22
C LEU A 123 -27.82 8.24 15.47
N ILE A 124 -27.63 8.33 14.15
CA ILE A 124 -28.25 9.38 13.32
C ILE A 124 -29.33 8.83 12.40
N HIS A 125 -29.75 7.57 12.61
CA HIS A 125 -30.67 6.84 11.74
C HIS A 125 -30.21 6.69 10.28
N HIS A 126 -28.91 6.77 10.01
CA HIS A 126 -28.38 6.75 8.65
C HIS A 126 -28.29 5.34 8.02
N THR A 127 -28.75 4.31 8.73
CA THR A 127 -28.80 2.94 8.21
C THR A 127 -29.89 2.76 7.14
N ARG A 128 -29.66 1.85 6.18
CA ARG A 128 -30.63 1.55 5.10
C ARG A 128 -32.02 1.20 5.66
N GLU A 129 -32.08 0.40 6.71
CA GLU A 129 -33.32 0.00 7.38
C GLU A 129 -34.07 1.19 7.97
N ALA A 130 -33.38 2.13 8.62
CA ALA A 130 -33.99 3.30 9.22
C ALA A 130 -34.55 4.27 8.17
N LYS A 131 -33.84 4.46 7.05
CA LYS A 131 -34.32 5.22 5.89
C LYS A 131 -35.58 4.60 5.28
N GLN A 132 -35.59 3.28 5.07
CA GLN A 132 -36.76 2.55 4.55
C GLN A 132 -37.97 2.63 5.48
N GLN A 133 -37.74 2.68 6.80
CA GLN A 133 -38.79 2.85 7.80
C GLN A 133 -39.25 4.31 7.96
N GLY A 134 -38.70 5.25 7.19
CA GLY A 134 -39.05 6.67 7.25
C GLY A 134 -38.67 7.35 8.57
N LYS A 135 -37.66 6.83 9.29
CA LYS A 135 -37.22 7.43 10.56
C LYS A 135 -36.56 8.79 10.33
N HIS A 136 -36.77 9.72 11.27
CA HIS A 136 -36.11 11.02 11.27
C HIS A 136 -34.59 10.86 11.23
N GLN A 137 -33.94 11.50 10.26
CA GLN A 137 -32.49 11.49 10.08
C GLN A 137 -31.90 12.67 10.87
N TYR A 138 -31.07 12.38 11.87
CA TYR A 138 -30.41 13.43 12.65
C TYR A 138 -29.14 13.91 11.93
N ALA A 139 -28.82 15.19 12.04
CA ALA A 139 -27.58 15.72 11.46
C ALA A 139 -26.36 15.21 12.25
N PRO A 140 -25.24 14.80 11.60
CA PRO A 140 -24.03 14.35 12.30
C PRO A 140 -23.48 15.37 13.31
N SER A 141 -23.65 16.67 13.04
CA SER A 141 -23.26 17.76 13.95
C SER A 141 -24.05 17.84 15.25
N LYS A 142 -25.14 17.07 15.39
CA LYS A 142 -25.93 16.96 16.63
C LYS A 142 -25.43 15.83 17.55
N VAL A 143 -24.48 15.01 17.08
CA VAL A 143 -23.86 13.97 17.90
C VAL A 143 -22.71 14.56 18.69
N HIS A 144 -22.69 14.31 19.99
CA HIS A 144 -21.56 14.63 20.85
C HIS A 144 -20.62 13.42 20.90
N ALA A 145 -19.31 13.63 20.73
CA ALA A 145 -18.34 12.54 20.70
C ALA A 145 -16.96 12.95 21.23
N ASN A 146 -16.12 11.98 21.59
CA ASN A 146 -14.70 12.20 21.92
C ASN A 146 -13.76 12.13 20.70
N PHE A 147 -14.33 12.16 19.49
CA PHE A 147 -13.63 12.16 18.21
C PHE A 147 -14.43 12.99 17.21
N ASP A 148 -13.84 13.29 16.06
CA ASP A 148 -14.54 13.97 14.96
C ASP A 148 -15.59 13.03 14.33
N TYR A 149 -16.81 13.12 14.83
CA TYR A 149 -17.93 12.29 14.39
C TYR A 149 -18.41 12.62 12.97
N PRO A 150 -18.61 13.90 12.57
CA PRO A 150 -18.94 14.24 11.19
C PRO A 150 -17.96 13.66 10.17
N SER A 151 -16.65 13.87 10.37
CA SER A 151 -15.63 13.34 9.46
C SER A 151 -15.60 11.80 9.45
N TYR A 152 -15.85 11.16 10.59
CA TYR A 152 -15.95 9.69 10.65
C TYR A 152 -17.13 9.16 9.83
N VAL A 153 -18.31 9.80 9.92
CA VAL A 153 -19.50 9.38 9.19
C VAL A 153 -19.27 9.51 7.68
N GLU A 154 -18.79 10.67 7.22
CA GLU A 154 -18.46 10.93 5.81
C GLU A 154 -17.50 9.89 5.24
N GLN A 155 -16.37 9.66 5.91
CA GLN A 155 -15.38 8.65 5.49
C GLN A 155 -15.97 7.24 5.44
N THR A 156 -16.91 6.90 6.33
CA THR A 156 -17.53 5.56 6.33
C THR A 156 -18.63 5.38 5.30
N GLU A 157 -19.25 6.45 4.83
CA GLU A 157 -20.24 6.43 3.75
C GLU A 157 -19.59 6.17 2.39
N GLU A 158 -18.38 6.68 2.20
CA GLU A 158 -17.55 6.43 1.02
C GLU A 158 -17.00 4.99 0.95
N ILE A 159 -17.05 4.23 2.05
CA ILE A 159 -16.58 2.83 2.06
C ILE A 159 -17.54 1.96 1.21
N THR A 160 -17.12 1.74 -0.03
CA THR A 160 -17.58 0.73 -0.99
C THR A 160 -17.38 -0.68 -0.43
N SER A 161 -18.12 -1.69 -0.93
CA SER A 161 -17.92 -3.07 -0.47
C SER A 161 -16.53 -3.59 -0.85
N THR A 162 -16.01 -4.63 -0.18
CA THR A 162 -14.72 -5.25 -0.56
C THR A 162 -14.68 -5.60 -2.05
N ARG A 163 -15.80 -6.09 -2.60
CA ARG A 163 -15.94 -6.39 -4.02
C ARG A 163 -15.78 -5.13 -4.87
N ASP A 164 -16.52 -4.08 -4.54
CA ASP A 164 -16.44 -2.82 -5.28
C ASP A 164 -15.02 -2.23 -5.23
N ILE A 165 -14.34 -2.29 -4.08
CA ILE A 165 -12.94 -1.83 -3.96
C ILE A 165 -12.02 -2.60 -4.91
N LEU A 166 -12.16 -3.93 -4.96
CA LEU A 166 -11.35 -4.76 -5.85
C LEU A 166 -11.69 -4.52 -7.32
N ASP A 167 -12.97 -4.30 -7.66
CA ASP A 167 -13.42 -4.00 -9.02
C ASP A 167 -12.92 -2.60 -9.47
N GLU A 168 -13.01 -1.58 -8.63
CA GLU A 168 -12.46 -0.23 -8.89
C GLU A 168 -10.94 -0.27 -9.07
N TYR A 169 -10.24 -1.09 -8.26
CA TYR A 169 -8.79 -1.28 -8.41
C TYR A 169 -8.45 -2.02 -9.70
N ALA A 170 -9.17 -3.10 -10.02
CA ALA A 170 -8.98 -3.87 -11.24
C ALA A 170 -9.18 -3.03 -12.51
N ASN A 171 -10.09 -2.06 -12.45
CA ASN A 171 -10.35 -1.10 -13.52
C ASN A 171 -9.39 0.11 -13.53
N GLU A 172 -8.42 0.15 -12.62
CA GLU A 172 -7.46 1.24 -12.46
C GLU A 172 -8.09 2.61 -12.12
N ASN A 173 -9.31 2.62 -11.57
CA ASN A 173 -10.00 3.85 -11.13
C ASN A 173 -9.45 4.38 -9.80
N ILE A 174 -8.88 3.48 -8.98
CA ILE A 174 -8.17 3.80 -7.74
C ILE A 174 -6.77 3.20 -7.75
N SER A 175 -5.85 3.79 -6.98
CA SER A 175 -4.51 3.25 -6.78
C SER A 175 -4.50 2.08 -5.80
N ARG A 176 -3.41 1.31 -5.80
CA ARG A 176 -3.22 0.22 -4.84
C ARG A 176 -3.26 0.73 -3.39
N ASP A 177 -2.61 1.86 -3.11
CA ASP A 177 -2.59 2.45 -1.77
C ASP A 177 -3.99 2.90 -1.32
N GLN A 178 -4.81 3.41 -2.25
CA GLN A 178 -6.21 3.73 -1.99
C GLN A 178 -7.02 2.47 -1.68
N ALA A 179 -6.87 1.41 -2.48
CA ALA A 179 -7.54 0.13 -2.24
C ALA A 179 -7.15 -0.47 -0.88
N GLU A 180 -5.84 -0.50 -0.55
CA GLU A 180 -5.36 -0.98 0.75
C GLU A 180 -5.89 -0.14 1.92
N SER A 181 -5.97 1.19 1.74
CA SER A 181 -6.54 2.09 2.75
C SER A 181 -8.04 1.85 2.97
N LEU A 182 -8.83 1.70 1.90
CA LEU A 182 -10.26 1.40 1.97
C LEU A 182 -10.53 0.03 2.62
N LEU A 183 -9.74 -0.99 2.28
CA LEU A 183 -9.81 -2.30 2.93
C LEU A 183 -9.44 -2.23 4.41
N LYS A 184 -8.41 -1.45 4.77
CA LYS A 184 -8.01 -1.25 6.16
C LYS A 184 -9.10 -0.56 6.99
N LEU A 185 -9.84 0.39 6.39
CA LEU A 185 -10.99 1.03 7.02
C LEU A 185 -12.13 0.04 7.30
N GLN A 186 -12.32 -0.98 6.47
CA GLN A 186 -13.26 -2.08 6.73
C GLN A 186 -12.76 -3.01 7.86
N GLY A 187 -11.44 -3.19 7.94
CA GLY A 187 -10.76 -3.89 9.02
C GLY A 187 -9.38 -4.39 8.62
N GLY A 188 -8.45 -4.48 9.58
CA GLY A 188 -7.13 -5.04 9.33
C GLY A 188 -7.16 -6.51 8.84
N SER A 189 -8.18 -7.28 9.25
CA SER A 189 -8.44 -8.63 8.73
C SER A 189 -8.88 -8.62 7.27
N ASP A 190 -9.70 -7.65 6.87
CA ASP A 190 -10.20 -7.50 5.50
C ASP A 190 -9.06 -7.13 4.57
N LEU A 191 -8.17 -6.20 4.98
CA LEU A 191 -6.92 -5.94 4.27
C LEU A 191 -6.08 -7.22 4.14
N ALA A 192 -5.74 -7.87 5.25
CA ALA A 192 -4.86 -9.04 5.25
C ALA A 192 -5.40 -10.19 4.38
N HIS A 193 -6.71 -10.43 4.40
CA HIS A 193 -7.36 -11.46 3.57
C HIS A 193 -7.28 -11.14 2.07
N ASN A 194 -7.31 -9.86 1.71
CA ASN A 194 -7.37 -9.42 0.32
C ASN A 194 -6.02 -9.00 -0.28
N LEU A 195 -4.92 -8.96 0.47
CA LEU A 195 -3.58 -8.67 -0.07
C LEU A 195 -3.21 -9.60 -1.25
N ARG A 196 -3.52 -10.90 -1.14
CA ARG A 196 -3.29 -11.86 -2.23
C ARG A 196 -4.15 -11.57 -3.47
N ASN A 197 -5.37 -11.06 -3.26
CA ASN A 197 -6.25 -10.66 -4.36
C ASN A 197 -5.68 -9.43 -5.06
N LEU A 198 -5.18 -8.44 -4.31
CA LEU A 198 -4.49 -7.28 -4.88
C LEU A 198 -3.24 -7.70 -5.67
N ASP A 199 -2.42 -8.62 -5.16
CA ASP A 199 -1.23 -9.13 -5.87
C ASP A 199 -1.59 -9.88 -7.18
N ALA A 200 -2.70 -10.62 -7.16
CA ALA A 200 -3.24 -11.26 -8.35
C ALA A 200 -3.73 -10.23 -9.38
N LEU A 201 -4.42 -9.19 -8.91
CA LEU A 201 -4.88 -8.07 -9.76
C LEU A 201 -3.69 -7.29 -10.35
N ASP A 202 -2.66 -6.97 -9.57
CA ASP A 202 -1.42 -6.36 -10.08
C ASP A 202 -0.83 -7.15 -11.25
N SER A 203 -0.77 -8.47 -11.08
CA SER A 203 -0.25 -9.39 -12.09
C SER A 203 -1.11 -9.34 -13.36
N TYR A 204 -2.44 -9.33 -13.21
CA TYR A 204 -3.38 -9.27 -14.32
C TYR A 204 -3.29 -7.94 -15.07
N ILE A 205 -3.34 -6.81 -14.35
CA ILE A 205 -3.25 -5.45 -14.91
C ILE A 205 -1.94 -5.30 -15.68
N LEU A 206 -0.83 -5.73 -15.09
CA LEU A 206 0.49 -5.63 -15.73
C LEU A 206 0.55 -6.46 -17.04
N GLU A 207 -0.05 -7.64 -17.05
CA GLU A 207 -0.12 -8.51 -18.22
C GLU A 207 -1.06 -7.96 -19.31
N GLU A 208 -2.17 -7.32 -18.92
CA GLU A 208 -3.02 -6.62 -19.86
C GLU A 208 -2.30 -5.44 -20.52
N LYS A 209 -1.62 -4.60 -19.73
CA LYS A 209 -0.78 -3.50 -20.22
C LYS A 209 0.29 -4.01 -21.19
N ARG A 210 0.93 -5.14 -20.88
CA ARG A 210 1.89 -5.81 -21.76
C ARG A 210 1.27 -6.15 -23.11
N ARG A 211 0.12 -6.84 -23.11
CA ARG A 211 -0.57 -7.25 -24.34
C ARG A 211 -0.90 -6.04 -25.22
N ARG A 212 -1.47 -4.99 -24.62
CA ARG A 212 -1.79 -3.72 -25.32
C ARG A 212 -0.52 -3.08 -25.89
N TRP A 213 0.56 -3.03 -25.12
CA TRP A 213 1.84 -2.47 -25.56
C TRP A 213 2.44 -3.26 -26.73
N VAL A 214 2.52 -4.59 -26.64
CA VAL A 214 3.04 -5.45 -27.73
C VAL A 214 2.23 -5.26 -29.01
N GLN A 215 0.90 -5.26 -28.93
CA GLN A 215 0.03 -5.04 -30.10
C GLN A 215 0.30 -3.67 -30.74
N LYS A 216 0.42 -2.61 -29.93
CA LYS A 216 0.72 -1.26 -30.39
C LYS A 216 2.08 -1.19 -31.10
N MET A 217 3.12 -1.80 -30.52
CA MET A 217 4.46 -1.80 -31.08
C MET A 217 4.54 -2.58 -32.39
N LYS A 218 3.94 -3.78 -32.45
CA LYS A 218 3.84 -4.60 -33.68
C LYS A 218 3.10 -3.87 -34.79
N LYS A 219 1.91 -3.31 -34.49
CA LYS A 219 1.09 -2.59 -35.48
C LYS A 219 1.82 -1.37 -36.04
N ALA A 220 2.49 -0.61 -35.18
CA ALA A 220 3.20 0.60 -35.59
C ALA A 220 4.62 0.34 -36.13
N LYS A 221 5.11 -0.91 -36.09
CA LYS A 221 6.49 -1.30 -36.45
C LYS A 221 7.54 -0.41 -35.77
N LYS A 222 7.30 -0.03 -34.52
CA LYS A 222 8.17 0.89 -33.77
C LYS A 222 9.31 0.12 -33.12
N PRO A 223 10.58 0.52 -33.30
CA PRO A 223 11.68 -0.10 -32.57
C PRO A 223 11.63 0.28 -31.09
N ILE A 224 12.19 -0.60 -30.26
CA ILE A 224 12.67 -0.25 -28.92
C ILE A 224 13.98 0.52 -29.10
N TYR A 225 14.06 1.72 -28.54
CA TYR A 225 15.26 2.55 -28.64
C TYR A 225 16.29 2.12 -27.60
N VAL A 226 17.44 1.68 -28.06
CA VAL A 226 18.53 1.21 -27.20
C VAL A 226 19.69 2.20 -27.25
N VAL A 227 20.09 2.71 -26.09
CA VAL A 227 21.14 3.70 -25.96
C VAL A 227 22.20 3.20 -24.98
N TRP A 228 23.44 3.13 -25.46
CA TRP A 228 24.58 2.77 -24.63
C TRP A 228 25.31 4.02 -24.13
N LEU A 229 25.47 4.14 -22.82
CA LEU A 229 26.17 5.22 -22.15
C LEU A 229 27.48 4.65 -21.57
N SER A 230 28.61 5.00 -22.17
CA SER A 230 29.96 4.63 -21.70
C SER A 230 30.65 5.79 -21.00
N GLY A 231 31.72 5.50 -20.24
CA GLY A 231 32.57 6.51 -19.61
C GLY A 231 32.86 6.23 -18.14
N ALA A 232 33.82 6.94 -17.56
CA ALA A 232 34.28 6.74 -16.18
C ALA A 232 33.15 6.90 -15.13
N ALA A 233 33.37 6.38 -13.92
CA ALA A 233 32.46 6.64 -12.80
C ALA A 233 32.36 8.15 -12.50
N GLY A 234 31.20 8.63 -12.05
CA GLY A 234 31.01 10.05 -11.73
C GLY A 234 30.79 10.99 -12.93
N THR A 235 30.76 10.47 -14.17
CA THR A 235 30.52 11.31 -15.37
C THR A 235 29.04 11.58 -15.65
N GLY A 236 28.11 11.08 -14.83
CA GLY A 236 26.68 11.44 -14.90
C GLY A 236 25.78 10.59 -15.80
N LYS A 237 26.23 9.42 -16.27
CA LYS A 237 25.46 8.51 -17.16
C LYS A 237 24.05 8.18 -16.65
N THR A 238 23.95 7.68 -15.42
CA THR A 238 22.66 7.31 -14.80
C THR A 238 21.79 8.54 -14.57
N THR A 239 22.40 9.66 -14.17
CA THR A 239 21.72 10.95 -13.99
C THR A 239 21.10 11.42 -15.30
N TYR A 240 21.83 11.33 -16.42
CA TYR A 240 21.30 11.66 -17.75
C TYR A 240 20.06 10.82 -18.08
N ALA A 241 20.12 9.50 -17.91
CA ALA A 241 19.00 8.60 -18.20
C ALA A 241 17.75 8.91 -17.33
N LYS A 242 17.94 9.16 -16.03
CA LYS A 242 16.87 9.57 -15.11
C LYS A 242 16.27 10.92 -15.52
N ARG A 243 17.11 11.93 -15.75
CA ARG A 243 16.71 13.28 -16.18
C ARG A 243 15.98 13.26 -17.52
N TYR A 244 16.37 12.38 -18.45
CA TYR A 244 15.65 12.19 -19.70
C TYR A 244 14.21 11.71 -19.43
N ALA A 245 14.03 10.67 -18.61
CA ALA A 245 12.70 10.18 -18.27
C ALA A 245 11.85 11.24 -17.56
N GLU A 246 12.41 11.93 -16.56
CA GLU A 246 11.74 13.02 -15.83
C GLU A 246 11.32 14.16 -16.75
N LYS A 247 12.24 14.67 -17.59
CA LYS A 247 11.99 15.76 -18.54
C LYS A 247 10.82 15.44 -19.48
N HIS A 248 10.73 14.18 -19.91
CA HIS A 248 9.69 13.71 -20.82
C HIS A 248 8.45 13.13 -20.11
N LYS A 249 8.37 13.24 -18.77
CA LYS A 249 7.27 12.69 -17.95
C LYS A 249 7.02 11.21 -18.21
N LEU A 250 8.09 10.44 -18.42
CA LEU A 250 8.04 9.00 -18.65
C LEU A 250 8.31 8.26 -17.35
N THR A 251 7.57 7.18 -17.12
CA THR A 251 7.90 6.27 -16.01
C THR A 251 9.21 5.56 -16.31
N TYR A 252 10.07 5.41 -15.30
CA TYR A 252 11.34 4.72 -15.46
C TYR A 252 11.62 3.75 -14.31
N PHE A 253 12.41 2.72 -14.61
CA PHE A 253 12.93 1.78 -13.62
C PHE A 253 14.46 1.71 -13.77
N VAL A 254 15.16 1.70 -12.64
CA VAL A 254 16.62 1.57 -12.57
C VAL A 254 16.93 0.26 -11.86
N THR A 255 17.80 -0.55 -12.45
CA THR A 255 18.23 -1.82 -11.82
C THR A 255 18.99 -1.54 -10.53
N THR A 256 18.65 -2.24 -9.44
CA THR A 256 19.14 -1.94 -8.08
C THR A 256 20.17 -2.91 -7.53
N SER A 257 20.35 -4.10 -8.13
CA SER A 257 21.33 -5.10 -7.67
C SER A 257 21.84 -5.99 -8.81
N GLN A 258 23.03 -6.58 -8.66
CA GLN A 258 23.58 -7.53 -9.64
C GLN A 258 22.88 -8.90 -9.61
N ASN A 259 22.28 -9.29 -8.48
CA ASN A 259 21.74 -10.64 -8.26
C ASN A 259 20.27 -10.81 -8.66
N ASP A 260 19.48 -9.72 -8.64
CA ASP A 260 18.11 -9.70 -9.13
C ASP A 260 17.79 -8.31 -9.73
N PRO A 261 18.41 -7.96 -10.87
CA PRO A 261 18.44 -6.58 -11.37
C PRO A 261 17.06 -6.03 -11.73
N PHE A 262 16.09 -6.90 -12.04
CA PHE A 262 14.76 -6.50 -12.50
C PHE A 262 13.67 -6.65 -11.44
N GLN A 263 14.02 -6.92 -10.18
CA GLN A 263 13.06 -6.99 -9.09
C GLN A 263 12.33 -5.65 -8.92
N GLY A 264 11.00 -5.67 -9.00
CA GLY A 264 10.16 -4.47 -8.90
C GLY A 264 9.93 -3.73 -10.22
N TYR A 265 10.46 -4.22 -11.35
CA TYR A 265 10.08 -3.74 -12.67
C TYR A 265 8.59 -4.05 -12.93
N ARG A 266 7.81 -3.01 -13.23
CA ARG A 266 6.35 -3.05 -13.42
C ARG A 266 5.95 -2.46 -14.78
N GLY A 267 6.78 -2.69 -15.80
CA GLY A 267 6.49 -2.26 -17.16
C GLY A 267 6.69 -0.76 -17.40
N GLN A 268 7.63 -0.14 -16.68
CA GLN A 268 7.97 1.27 -16.87
C GLN A 268 8.40 1.56 -18.31
N GLN A 269 8.11 2.76 -18.82
CA GLN A 269 8.34 3.12 -20.21
C GLN A 269 9.83 3.18 -20.58
N VAL A 270 10.67 3.55 -19.61
CA VAL A 270 12.14 3.60 -19.72
C VAL A 270 12.76 2.57 -18.78
N LEU A 271 13.61 1.69 -19.31
CA LEU A 271 14.42 0.77 -18.53
C LEU A 271 15.86 1.28 -18.49
N ILE A 272 16.40 1.51 -17.30
CA ILE A 272 17.79 1.91 -17.08
C ILE A 272 18.50 0.72 -16.45
N ILE A 273 19.29 0.02 -17.26
CA ILE A 273 20.16 -1.07 -16.81
C ILE A 273 21.48 -0.44 -16.42
N ASP A 274 21.63 -0.25 -15.12
CA ASP A 274 22.71 0.53 -14.53
C ASP A 274 23.92 -0.36 -14.22
N GLU A 275 25.11 0.22 -14.39
CA GLU A 275 26.40 -0.39 -14.08
C GLU A 275 26.63 -1.79 -14.67
N ILE A 276 26.29 -1.98 -15.95
CA ILE A 276 26.56 -3.24 -16.63
C ILE A 276 28.06 -3.48 -16.69
N ARG A 277 28.46 -4.70 -16.34
CA ARG A 277 29.81 -5.26 -16.45
C ARG A 277 29.77 -6.59 -17.21
N PRO A 278 30.92 -7.09 -17.69
CA PRO A 278 30.97 -8.33 -18.48
C PRO A 278 30.33 -9.56 -17.82
N GLU A 279 30.31 -9.59 -16.49
CA GLU A 279 29.72 -10.65 -15.67
C GLU A 279 28.26 -10.42 -15.27
N THR A 280 27.70 -9.22 -15.51
CA THR A 280 26.34 -8.86 -15.08
C THR A 280 25.26 -9.62 -15.85
N LEU A 281 25.44 -9.82 -17.16
CA LEU A 281 24.50 -10.50 -18.04
C LEU A 281 25.27 -11.43 -18.99
N SER A 282 24.63 -12.54 -19.40
CA SER A 282 25.17 -13.32 -20.50
C SER A 282 25.09 -12.53 -21.81
N TYR A 283 25.95 -12.84 -22.79
CA TYR A 283 25.88 -12.19 -24.10
C TYR A 283 24.54 -12.45 -24.80
N ALA A 284 23.96 -13.65 -24.62
CA ALA A 284 22.65 -13.98 -25.17
C ALA A 284 21.54 -13.11 -24.57
N ASP A 285 21.56 -12.86 -23.25
CA ASP A 285 20.59 -11.98 -22.59
C ASP A 285 20.77 -10.53 -23.06
N LEU A 286 22.02 -10.07 -23.19
CA LEU A 286 22.31 -8.73 -23.69
C LEU A 286 21.77 -8.53 -25.11
N LEU A 287 21.94 -9.52 -26.00
CA LEU A 287 21.38 -9.48 -27.34
C LEU A 287 19.85 -9.46 -27.34
N GLN A 288 19.19 -10.24 -26.50
CA GLN A 288 17.72 -10.23 -26.41
C GLN A 288 17.20 -8.89 -25.89
N ILE A 289 17.80 -8.35 -24.83
CA ILE A 289 17.43 -7.06 -24.24
C ILE A 289 17.61 -5.93 -25.25
N CYS A 290 18.72 -5.92 -25.98
CA CYS A 290 19.00 -4.89 -26.97
C CYS A 290 18.22 -5.09 -28.28
N ASP A 291 17.56 -6.23 -28.50
CA ASP A 291 16.88 -6.45 -29.77
C ASP A 291 15.70 -5.47 -29.95
N PRO A 292 15.74 -4.59 -30.98
CA PRO A 292 14.79 -3.49 -31.13
C PRO A 292 13.38 -3.95 -31.53
N TYR A 293 13.22 -5.17 -32.03
CA TYR A 293 11.93 -5.69 -32.51
C TYR A 293 11.45 -6.94 -31.75
N LEU A 294 12.25 -7.42 -30.79
CA LEU A 294 11.83 -8.46 -29.86
C LEU A 294 11.00 -7.85 -28.73
N TYR A 295 9.69 -7.70 -28.96
CA TYR A 295 8.76 -7.18 -27.96
C TYR A 295 8.37 -8.20 -26.89
N GLU A 296 8.30 -9.47 -27.27
CA GLU A 296 7.92 -10.58 -26.38
C GLU A 296 9.17 -11.24 -25.81
N LYS A 297 9.84 -10.53 -24.90
CA LYS A 297 10.97 -11.03 -24.13
C LYS A 297 10.69 -10.97 -22.64
N ASN A 298 11.21 -11.96 -21.94
CA ASN A 298 11.20 -12.03 -20.50
C ASN A 298 12.56 -11.54 -19.99
N LEU A 299 12.55 -10.68 -18.98
CA LEU A 299 13.78 -10.31 -18.28
C LEU A 299 14.09 -11.41 -17.26
N THR A 300 15.32 -11.89 -17.23
CA THR A 300 15.73 -12.95 -16.29
C THR A 300 15.73 -12.40 -14.86
N ALA A 301 14.87 -12.92 -13.99
CA ALA A 301 14.80 -12.59 -12.56
C ALA A 301 14.65 -13.86 -11.72
N ARG A 302 15.18 -13.85 -10.50
CA ARG A 302 15.37 -15.08 -9.68
C ARG A 302 14.06 -15.79 -9.33
N TYR A 303 12.98 -15.03 -9.12
CA TYR A 303 11.71 -15.56 -8.60
C TYR A 303 10.58 -15.56 -9.63
N ARG A 304 10.51 -14.51 -10.46
CA ARG A 304 9.49 -14.35 -11.50
C ARG A 304 10.03 -13.40 -12.55
N ASN A 305 10.22 -13.90 -13.77
CA ASN A 305 10.68 -13.07 -14.87
C ASN A 305 9.65 -11.96 -15.15
N PRO A 306 9.99 -10.68 -14.97
CA PRO A 306 9.03 -9.63 -15.24
C PRO A 306 8.90 -9.43 -16.76
N SER A 307 7.68 -9.15 -17.17
CA SER A 307 7.33 -8.94 -18.57
C SER A 307 7.86 -7.62 -19.09
N PHE A 308 8.71 -7.65 -20.13
CA PHE A 308 9.29 -6.45 -20.75
C PHE A 308 8.23 -5.58 -21.44
N GLN A 309 8.23 -4.26 -21.17
CA GLN A 309 7.29 -3.29 -21.77
C GLN A 309 7.94 -1.92 -22.08
N SER A 310 9.27 -1.82 -21.97
CA SER A 310 9.96 -0.53 -22.13
C SER A 310 10.17 -0.20 -23.60
N SER A 311 9.92 1.06 -23.95
CA SER A 311 10.12 1.57 -25.32
C SER A 311 11.51 2.19 -25.49
N ILE A 312 12.20 2.48 -24.38
CA ILE A 312 13.56 3.00 -24.34
C ILE A 312 14.35 2.18 -23.31
N VAL A 313 15.56 1.76 -23.68
CA VAL A 313 16.51 1.07 -22.82
C VAL A 313 17.81 1.87 -22.79
N PHE A 314 18.19 2.35 -21.61
CA PHE A 314 19.52 2.89 -21.34
C PHE A 314 20.38 1.81 -20.70
N LEU A 315 21.57 1.58 -21.25
CA LEU A 315 22.59 0.74 -20.64
C LEU A 315 23.73 1.64 -20.19
N THR A 316 24.05 1.66 -18.91
CA THR A 316 25.20 2.41 -18.40
C THR A 316 26.35 1.45 -18.13
N SER A 317 27.56 1.82 -18.54
CA SER A 317 28.75 1.04 -18.27
C SER A 317 29.99 1.92 -18.24
N VAL A 318 31.05 1.42 -17.62
CA VAL A 318 32.40 1.98 -17.79
C VAL A 318 33.05 1.55 -19.11
N TYR A 319 32.52 0.49 -19.73
CA TYR A 319 32.98 -0.03 -21.01
C TYR A 319 32.13 0.50 -22.16
N THR A 320 32.77 0.79 -23.29
CA THR A 320 32.08 0.87 -24.57
C THR A 320 31.53 -0.51 -24.97
N PRO A 321 30.56 -0.60 -25.90
CA PRO A 321 30.01 -1.90 -26.33
C PRO A 321 31.08 -2.88 -26.83
N LEU A 322 32.10 -2.39 -27.53
CA LEU A 322 33.19 -3.22 -28.04
C LEU A 322 34.10 -3.73 -26.92
N GLU A 323 34.46 -2.87 -25.96
CA GLU A 323 35.26 -3.26 -24.80
C GLU A 323 34.51 -4.27 -23.93
N MET A 324 33.20 -4.05 -23.71
CA MET A 324 32.32 -4.99 -23.04
C MET A 324 32.37 -6.35 -23.73
N TYR A 325 32.06 -6.39 -25.03
CA TYR A 325 32.10 -7.62 -25.82
C TYR A 325 33.48 -8.31 -25.75
N ASN A 326 34.57 -7.54 -25.76
CA ASN A 326 35.92 -8.08 -25.69
C ASN A 326 36.26 -8.66 -24.31
N ALA A 327 35.71 -8.11 -23.24
CA ALA A 327 35.91 -8.61 -21.88
C ALA A 327 34.97 -9.78 -21.52
N MET A 328 33.84 -9.92 -22.21
CA MET A 328 32.89 -11.01 -21.99
C MET A 328 33.43 -12.37 -22.48
N ARG A 329 33.04 -13.44 -21.76
CA ARG A 329 33.30 -14.83 -22.17
C ARG A 329 32.29 -15.27 -23.25
N VAL A 330 32.64 -15.08 -24.52
CA VAL A 330 31.76 -15.38 -25.66
C VAL A 330 32.39 -16.35 -26.66
N LYS A 331 31.56 -17.12 -27.37
CA LYS A 331 32.02 -18.00 -28.46
C LYS A 331 32.22 -17.17 -29.74
N ARG A 332 33.33 -16.44 -29.84
CA ARG A 332 33.60 -15.42 -30.89
C ARG A 332 33.40 -15.84 -32.35
N LYS A 333 33.48 -17.14 -32.66
CA LYS A 333 33.18 -17.68 -34.00
C LYS A 333 31.69 -17.60 -34.37
N ILE A 334 30.82 -17.57 -33.37
CA ILE A 334 29.35 -17.58 -33.50
C ILE A 334 28.82 -16.23 -33.02
N ASP A 335 29.19 -15.83 -31.81
CA ASP A 335 28.76 -14.63 -31.12
C ASP A 335 29.66 -13.46 -31.50
N THR A 336 29.32 -12.75 -32.58
CA THR A 336 30.13 -11.64 -33.09
C THR A 336 29.67 -10.29 -32.53
N PHE A 337 30.60 -9.34 -32.40
CA PHE A 337 30.29 -7.96 -31.98
C PHE A 337 29.21 -7.30 -32.84
N ASN A 338 29.20 -7.59 -34.15
CA ASN A 338 28.19 -7.07 -35.09
C ASN A 338 26.75 -7.37 -34.66
N GLN A 339 26.51 -8.49 -33.97
CA GLN A 339 25.19 -8.83 -33.45
C GLN A 339 24.72 -7.83 -32.39
N LEU A 340 25.63 -7.37 -31.52
CA LEU A 340 25.33 -6.36 -30.50
C LEU A 340 25.28 -4.96 -31.13
N LYS A 341 26.28 -4.60 -31.94
CA LYS A 341 26.40 -3.28 -32.58
C LYS A 341 25.10 -2.88 -33.28
N ARG A 342 24.51 -3.76 -34.11
CA ARG A 342 23.29 -3.44 -34.89
C ARG A 342 22.02 -3.28 -34.04
N ARG A 343 22.07 -3.66 -32.77
CA ARG A 343 20.95 -3.60 -31.81
C ARG A 343 21.01 -2.34 -30.93
N ILE A 344 22.16 -1.68 -30.90
CA ILE A 344 22.33 -0.40 -30.19
C ILE A 344 22.05 0.72 -31.20
N GLY A 345 21.04 1.55 -30.91
CA GLY A 345 20.65 2.66 -31.77
C GLY A 345 21.54 3.89 -31.62
N MET A 346 22.11 4.11 -30.43
CA MET A 346 22.97 5.25 -30.15
C MET A 346 24.03 4.91 -29.11
N ASN A 347 25.27 5.35 -29.33
CA ASN A 347 26.36 5.25 -28.35
C ASN A 347 26.77 6.66 -27.93
N LEU A 348 26.87 6.88 -26.62
CA LEU A 348 27.30 8.12 -26.01
C LEU A 348 28.46 7.84 -25.06
N ASP A 349 29.57 8.55 -25.24
CA ASP A 349 30.72 8.52 -24.34
C ASP A 349 30.71 9.75 -23.42
N PHE A 350 30.69 9.50 -22.11
CA PHE A 350 30.61 10.52 -21.09
C PHE A 350 31.99 10.75 -20.47
N SER A 351 32.53 11.95 -20.68
CA SER A 351 33.69 12.47 -19.96
C SER A 351 33.28 13.51 -18.93
N ASN A 352 34.22 14.06 -18.16
CA ASN A 352 33.90 15.14 -17.23
C ASN A 352 33.53 16.47 -17.90
N ARG A 353 33.86 16.65 -19.18
CA ARG A 353 33.64 17.91 -19.90
C ARG A 353 32.56 17.81 -20.96
N GLU A 354 32.47 16.66 -21.61
CA GLU A 354 31.66 16.48 -22.80
C GLU A 354 30.95 15.13 -22.82
N ILE A 355 29.80 15.09 -23.50
CA ILE A 355 29.09 13.90 -23.93
C ILE A 355 29.25 13.82 -25.44
N THR A 356 29.93 12.78 -25.93
CA THR A 356 30.23 12.61 -27.35
C THR A 356 29.46 11.42 -27.90
N SER A 357 28.68 11.62 -28.96
CA SER A 357 28.10 10.48 -29.68
C SER A 357 29.10 9.91 -30.68
N PHE A 358 29.07 8.59 -30.85
CA PHE A 358 29.99 7.89 -31.73
C PHE A 358 29.36 6.68 -32.41
N VAL A 359 29.95 6.29 -33.54
CA VAL A 359 29.59 5.10 -34.31
C VAL A 359 30.80 4.21 -34.52
N TYR A 360 30.56 2.91 -34.72
CA TYR A 360 31.59 1.93 -35.03
C TYR A 360 31.69 1.70 -36.53
N ASP A 361 32.91 1.66 -37.04
CA ASP A 361 33.23 1.23 -38.39
C ASP A 361 34.38 0.21 -38.38
N PHE A 362 34.52 -0.56 -39.45
CA PHE A 362 35.45 -1.66 -39.55
C PHE A 362 36.58 -1.36 -40.53
N ASP A 363 37.81 -1.36 -40.03
CA ASP A 363 38.99 -1.29 -40.89
C ASP A 363 39.29 -2.70 -41.44
N TYR A 364 38.92 -2.93 -42.70
CA TYR A 364 39.15 -4.21 -43.38
C TYR A 364 40.64 -4.53 -43.57
N LYS A 365 41.54 -3.55 -43.60
CA LYS A 365 42.99 -3.79 -43.74
C LYS A 365 43.58 -4.24 -42.41
N ARG A 366 43.21 -3.58 -41.32
CA ARG A 366 43.69 -3.89 -39.97
C ARG A 366 42.87 -4.95 -39.23
N GLN A 367 41.76 -5.40 -39.83
CA GLN A 367 40.83 -6.38 -39.26
C GLN A 367 40.35 -5.99 -37.84
N GLN A 368 40.09 -4.69 -37.64
CA GLN A 368 39.72 -4.16 -36.34
C GLN A 368 38.61 -3.10 -36.43
N TRP A 369 37.87 -2.97 -35.34
CA TRP A 369 36.87 -1.92 -35.16
C TRP A 369 37.54 -0.62 -34.72
N PHE A 370 37.03 0.50 -35.23
CA PHE A 370 37.37 1.83 -34.74
C PHE A 370 36.09 2.66 -34.54
N THR A 371 36.20 3.72 -33.75
CA THR A 371 35.09 4.66 -33.49
C THR A 371 35.27 5.94 -34.30
N MET A 372 34.16 6.48 -34.78
CA MET A 372 34.09 7.81 -35.37
C MET A 372 33.20 8.68 -34.50
N ARG A 373 33.71 9.84 -34.10
CA ARG A 373 32.93 10.86 -33.37
C ARG A 373 31.94 11.50 -34.34
N VAL A 374 30.70 11.69 -33.88
CA VAL A 374 29.62 12.28 -34.69
C VAL A 374 29.29 13.68 -34.19
N GLU A 375 28.89 13.82 -32.93
CA GLU A 375 28.61 15.11 -32.29
C GLU A 375 29.11 15.12 -30.84
N SER A 376 29.39 16.30 -30.30
CA SER A 376 29.80 16.48 -28.90
C SER A 376 29.09 17.69 -28.30
N ILE A 377 28.62 17.54 -27.05
CA ILE A 377 28.02 18.62 -26.27
C ILE A 377 28.69 18.71 -24.90
N PRO A 378 28.67 19.88 -24.23
CA PRO A 378 29.11 19.98 -22.84
C PRO A 378 28.37 18.98 -21.93
N ASN A 379 29.04 18.45 -20.90
CA ASN A 379 28.45 17.52 -19.94
C ASN A 379 27.96 18.24 -18.67
N PRO A 380 26.66 18.56 -18.53
CA PRO A 380 26.13 19.19 -17.32
C PRO A 380 25.88 18.20 -16.18
N TYR A 381 26.12 16.90 -16.38
CA TYR A 381 25.79 15.84 -15.42
C TYR A 381 27.01 15.28 -14.68
N SER A 382 28.23 15.70 -15.04
CA SER A 382 29.43 15.28 -14.31
C SER A 382 29.39 15.84 -12.89
N THR A 383 29.70 14.98 -11.91
CA THR A 383 29.84 15.37 -10.50
C THR A 383 31.29 15.64 -10.12
N SER A 384 32.23 15.54 -11.07
CA SER A 384 33.64 15.79 -10.81
C SER A 384 33.87 17.26 -10.49
N GLY A 385 34.11 17.55 -9.20
CA GLY A 385 34.28 18.91 -8.68
C GLY A 385 33.23 19.33 -7.64
N LEU A 386 32.16 18.55 -7.45
CA LEU A 386 31.30 18.69 -6.28
C LEU A 386 32.07 18.13 -5.08
N GLY A 387 32.30 18.94 -4.05
CA GLY A 387 32.94 18.51 -2.80
C GLY A 387 32.11 17.46 -2.06
N ASN A 388 32.30 17.34 -0.74
CA ASN A 388 31.45 16.47 0.06
C ASN A 388 29.97 16.84 -0.14
N MET A 389 29.11 15.82 -0.33
CA MET A 389 27.68 16.00 -0.60
C MET A 389 26.93 16.66 0.57
N PHE A 390 27.48 16.56 1.77
CA PHE A 390 27.00 17.18 3.00
C PHE A 390 28.19 17.44 3.93
N THR A 391 28.02 18.38 4.84
CA THR A 391 28.98 18.74 5.89
C THR A 391 28.74 17.93 7.17
N PHE A 392 29.72 17.90 8.08
CA PHE A 392 29.53 17.30 9.41
C PHE A 392 28.35 17.93 10.17
N ASN A 393 28.21 19.25 10.08
CA ASN A 393 27.10 19.96 10.75
C ASN A 393 25.73 19.58 10.17
N GLU A 394 25.60 19.44 8.85
CA GLU A 394 24.34 18.98 8.24
C GLU A 394 24.01 17.54 8.63
N LEU A 395 25.03 16.68 8.77
CA LEU A 395 24.86 15.32 9.24
C LEU A 395 24.38 15.27 10.70
N ASP A 396 24.98 16.07 11.58
CA ASP A 396 24.59 16.16 12.99
C ASP A 396 23.17 16.73 13.15
N GLN A 397 22.84 17.81 12.42
CA GLN A 397 21.49 18.39 12.40
C GLN A 397 20.43 17.39 11.93
N TYR A 398 20.75 16.58 10.92
CA TYR A 398 19.85 15.53 10.44
C TYR A 398 19.64 14.44 11.51
N GLY A 399 20.70 14.08 12.25
CA GLY A 399 20.63 13.16 13.39
C GLY A 399 19.75 13.68 14.54
N GLU A 400 19.86 14.97 14.85
CA GLU A 400 19.02 15.64 15.86
C GLU A 400 17.54 15.68 15.44
N GLN A 401 17.26 15.98 14.18
CA GLN A 401 15.90 15.99 13.63
C GLN A 401 15.21 14.63 13.77
N ILE A 402 15.86 13.55 13.33
CA ILE A 402 15.33 12.18 13.46
C ILE A 402 15.04 11.84 14.92
N SER A 403 16.00 12.15 15.80
CA SER A 403 15.87 11.89 17.24
C SER A 403 14.69 12.65 17.84
N SER A 404 14.45 13.90 17.41
CA SER A 404 13.32 14.71 17.87
C SER A 404 11.96 14.17 17.41
N GLU A 405 11.86 13.72 16.16
CA GLU A 405 10.64 13.13 15.58
C GLU A 405 10.27 11.80 16.24
N GLU A 406 11.25 10.95 16.53
CA GLU A 406 11.03 9.71 17.26
C GLU A 406 10.63 9.99 18.72
N SER A 407 11.27 10.97 19.37
CA SER A 407 10.92 11.40 20.73
C SER A 407 9.48 11.91 20.84
N LEU A 408 8.99 12.63 19.82
CA LEU A 408 7.59 13.09 19.71
C LEU A 408 6.61 11.91 19.52
N LYS A 409 6.98 10.88 18.74
CA LYS A 409 6.18 9.65 18.60
C LYS A 409 6.13 8.83 19.90
N TYR A 410 7.24 8.74 20.63
CA TYR A 410 7.32 8.02 21.92
C TYR A 410 6.56 8.73 23.05
N LYS A 411 6.61 10.06 23.13
CA LYS A 411 5.80 10.83 24.11
C LYS A 411 4.28 10.68 23.87
N ASN A 412 3.85 10.58 22.61
CA ASN A 412 2.46 10.30 22.27
C ASN A 412 2.02 8.84 22.58
N HIS A 413 2.95 7.90 22.73
CA HIS A 413 2.66 6.53 23.17
C HIS A 413 2.75 6.32 24.69
N GLN A 414 3.57 7.11 25.40
CA GLN A 414 3.70 7.05 26.86
C GLN A 414 2.70 7.92 27.64
N SER A 415 1.84 8.67 26.95
CA SER A 415 0.67 9.34 27.55
C SER A 415 -0.48 8.37 27.86
N ARG A 416 -0.17 7.13 28.25
CA ARG A 416 -1.09 6.24 28.98
C ARG A 416 -0.66 6.29 30.44
N PRO A 417 -1.49 6.80 31.37
CA PRO A 417 -1.10 6.84 32.76
C PRO A 417 -0.84 5.42 33.25
N GLN A 418 0.37 5.17 33.72
CA GLN A 418 0.65 4.07 34.64
C GLN A 418 -0.22 4.34 35.88
N GLN A 419 -1.24 3.51 36.08
CA GLN A 419 -1.87 3.42 37.39
C GLN A 419 -0.82 2.81 38.31
N THR A 420 -0.36 3.63 39.26
CA THR A 420 0.28 3.16 40.48
C THR A 420 -0.78 2.43 41.29
N ASP A 421 -0.51 1.17 41.63
CA ASP A 421 -1.28 0.42 42.61
C ASP A 421 -1.00 1.01 43.99
N ASP A 422 -2.01 1.67 44.56
CA ASP A 422 -2.22 1.88 46.00
C ASP A 422 -3.72 1.69 46.28
#